data_AF-A0A831K459-F1
#
_entry.id   AF-A0A831K459-F1
#
_cell.length_a   1.000
_cell.length_b   1.000
_cell.length_c   1.000
_cell.angle_alpha   90.00
_cell.angle_beta   90.00
_cell.angle_gamma   90.00
#
_symmetry.space_group_name_H-M   'P 1'
#
loop_
_entity.id
_entity.type
_entity.pdbx_description
1 polymer ?
#
loop_
_entity_poly.entity_id
_entity_poly.type
_entity_poly.pdbx_seq_one_letter_code
_entity_poly.pdbx_strand_id
1 'polypeptide(L)'
;MRGVKLPQPKDPSALRRLMGALPRRGKGLLLYLHQNADLDAVGSAIGLKGILPHSKIGAHQSVSLPAKQLAESLGEVVEVDPPLEGYRFVLIMDTSNPSQIGLEEPPPVSFGILDHHQETYT
;
A
#
# COMPACT_ATOMS: atom_id res chain seq x y z
N MET A 1 -16.52 13.87 -23.83
CA MET A 1 -15.74 12.83 -23.11
C MET A 1 -16.61 11.59 -22.98
N ARG A 2 -16.21 10.45 -23.54
CA ARG A 2 -16.91 9.19 -23.27
C ARG A 2 -16.59 8.80 -21.82
N GLY A 3 -17.62 8.68 -20.98
CA GLY A 3 -17.43 8.23 -19.60
C GLY A 3 -16.84 6.82 -19.61
N VAL A 4 -15.63 6.67 -19.06
CA VAL A 4 -15.08 5.35 -18.80
C VAL A 4 -15.96 4.72 -17.73
N LYS A 5 -16.66 3.64 -18.08
CA LYS A 5 -17.47 2.89 -17.11
C LYS A 5 -16.48 2.12 -16.25
N LEU A 6 -16.25 2.60 -15.02
CA LEU A 6 -15.37 1.91 -14.08
C LEU A 6 -15.90 0.49 -13.84
N PRO A 7 -15.01 -0.52 -13.82
CA PRO A 7 -15.42 -1.88 -13.47
C PRO A 7 -16.06 -1.86 -12.09
N GLN A 8 -17.19 -2.56 -11.95
CA GLN A 8 -17.82 -2.71 -10.65
C GLN A 8 -16.97 -3.65 -9.79
N PRO A 9 -16.76 -3.33 -8.50
CA PRO A 9 -16.03 -4.22 -7.61
C PRO A 9 -16.71 -5.58 -7.56
N LYS A 10 -15.93 -6.66 -7.68
CA LYS A 10 -16.43 -8.04 -7.61
C LYS A 10 -17.16 -8.32 -6.29
N ASP A 11 -16.71 -7.67 -5.21
CA ASP A 11 -17.33 -7.71 -3.90
C ASP A 11 -17.42 -6.29 -3.30
N PRO A 12 -18.59 -5.64 -3.35
CA PRO A 12 -18.80 -4.30 -2.78
C PRO A 12 -18.56 -4.25 -1.26
N SER A 13 -18.65 -5.38 -0.56
CA SER A 13 -18.41 -5.45 0.89
C SER A 13 -16.93 -5.49 1.25
N ALA A 14 -16.05 -5.84 0.30
CA ALA A 14 -14.60 -5.91 0.53
C ALA A 14 -14.04 -4.56 0.98
N LEU A 15 -14.43 -3.46 0.30
CA LEU A 15 -14.05 -2.11 0.70
C LEU A 15 -14.53 -1.80 2.13
N ARG A 16 -15.78 -2.16 2.46
CA ARG A 16 -16.33 -1.92 3.81
C ARG A 16 -15.57 -2.71 4.87
N ARG A 17 -15.20 -3.96 4.60
CA ARG A 17 -14.40 -4.80 5.52
C ARG A 17 -13.00 -4.23 5.72
N LEU A 18 -12.33 -3.86 4.62
CA LEU A 18 -11.01 -3.20 4.67
C LEU A 18 -11.07 -1.92 5.50
N MET A 19 -11.98 -1.00 5.16
CA MET A 19 -12.17 0.26 5.88
C MET A 19 -12.58 0.06 7.35
N GLY A 20 -13.24 -1.05 7.68
CA GLY A 20 -13.57 -1.42 9.05
C GLY A 20 -12.37 -1.93 9.85
N ALA A 21 -11.40 -2.57 9.19
CA ALA A 21 -10.18 -3.09 9.80
C ALA A 21 -9.09 -2.02 9.97
N LEU A 22 -9.07 -1.00 9.11
CA LEU A 22 -8.07 0.06 9.16
C LEU A 22 -8.17 0.89 10.45
N PRO A 23 -7.05 1.17 11.13
CA PRO A 23 -7.05 2.01 12.32
C PRO A 23 -7.46 3.43 11.94
N ARG A 24 -8.42 4.01 12.68
CA ARG A 24 -9.01 5.32 12.38
C ARG A 24 -8.19 6.52 12.85
N ARG A 25 -7.25 6.33 13.78
CA ARG A 25 -6.39 7.38 14.37
C ARG A 25 -5.07 6.79 14.87
N GLY A 26 -4.04 7.62 14.97
CA GLY A 26 -2.73 7.29 15.51
C GLY A 26 -1.74 6.72 14.49
N LYS A 27 -0.47 6.56 14.88
CA LYS A 27 0.65 6.09 14.04
C LYS A 27 0.62 4.58 13.76
N GLY A 28 -0.55 4.04 13.43
CA GLY A 28 -0.77 2.60 13.37
C GLY A 28 -0.88 2.01 11.97
N LEU A 29 -0.82 2.80 10.90
CA LEU A 29 -1.02 2.31 9.53
C LEU A 29 0.23 2.55 8.67
N LEU A 30 0.76 1.47 8.11
CA LEU A 30 1.76 1.49 7.06
C LEU A 30 1.13 1.11 5.72
N LEU A 31 1.35 1.92 4.69
CA LEU A 31 1.15 1.56 3.28
C LEU A 31 2.48 0.98 2.78
N TYR A 32 2.57 -0.34 2.65
CA TYR A 32 3.81 -1.05 2.40
C TYR A 32 3.90 -1.52 0.95
N LEU A 33 4.95 -1.07 0.26
CA LEU A 33 5.17 -1.27 -1.16
C LEU A 33 6.20 -2.38 -1.40
N HIS A 34 6.11 -2.99 -2.57
CA HIS A 34 7.08 -3.98 -3.03
C HIS A 34 8.48 -3.41 -3.28
N GLN A 35 9.44 -4.32 -3.48
CA GLN A 35 10.80 -4.00 -3.88
C GLN A 35 10.85 -3.23 -5.19
N ASN A 36 11.75 -2.24 -5.25
CA ASN A 36 11.87 -1.33 -6.39
C ASN A 36 10.50 -0.70 -6.75
N ALA A 37 9.79 -0.22 -5.72
CA ALA A 37 8.45 0.34 -5.85
C ALA A 37 8.38 1.35 -7.01
N ASP A 38 7.43 1.14 -7.91
CA ASP A 38 7.29 1.95 -9.12
C ASP A 38 6.27 3.09 -8.94
N LEU A 39 5.93 3.74 -10.05
CA LEU A 39 5.00 4.88 -10.04
C LEU A 39 3.57 4.48 -9.66
N ASP A 40 3.14 3.24 -9.95
CA ASP A 40 1.80 2.77 -9.59
C ASP A 40 1.72 2.55 -8.08
N ALA A 41 2.67 1.78 -7.53
CA ALA A 41 2.78 1.54 -6.09
C ALA A 41 2.87 2.85 -5.28
N VAL A 42 3.80 3.74 -5.63
CA VAL A 42 3.99 5.02 -4.92
C VAL A 42 2.83 5.98 -5.15
N GLY A 43 2.36 6.12 -6.38
CA GLY A 43 1.24 7.01 -6.71
C GLY A 43 -0.06 6.60 -6.01
N SER A 44 -0.35 5.30 -5.99
CA SER A 44 -1.49 4.72 -5.30
C SER A 44 -1.40 4.95 -3.78
N ALA A 45 -0.22 4.76 -3.17
CA ALA A 45 -0.02 5.03 -1.75
C ALA A 45 -0.18 6.52 -1.39
N ILE A 46 0.34 7.44 -2.20
CA ILE A 46 0.15 8.88 -2.02
C ILE A 46 -1.34 9.24 -2.13
N GLY A 47 -2.03 8.72 -3.15
CA GLY A 47 -3.47 8.94 -3.31
C GLY A 47 -4.27 8.44 -2.10
N LEU A 48 -3.93 7.25 -1.59
CA LEU A 48 -4.59 6.67 -0.43
C LEU A 48 -4.27 7.43 0.87
N LYS A 49 -3.04 7.94 1.03
CA LYS A 49 -2.64 8.80 2.15
C LYS A 49 -3.44 10.11 2.19
N GLY A 50 -3.87 10.64 1.05
CA GLY A 50 -4.82 11.76 0.99
C GLY A 50 -6.16 11.47 1.68
N ILE A 51 -6.59 10.21 1.73
CA ILE A 51 -7.80 9.74 2.40
C ILE A 51 -7.50 9.31 3.86
N LEU A 52 -6.30 8.76 4.08
CA LEU A 52 -5.81 8.23 5.35
C LEU A 52 -4.58 9.03 5.83
N PRO A 53 -4.73 10.31 6.22
CA PRO A 53 -3.59 11.22 6.44
C PRO A 53 -2.65 10.81 7.58
N HIS A 54 -3.06 9.89 8.45
CA HIS A 54 -2.24 9.32 9.52
C HIS A 54 -1.37 8.14 9.08
N SER A 55 -1.49 7.67 7.83
CA SER A 55 -0.66 6.59 7.32
C SER A 55 0.76 7.06 7.02
N LYS A 56 1.70 6.11 7.10
CA LYS A 56 3.04 6.26 6.54
C LYS A 56 3.17 5.44 5.27
N ILE A 57 4.11 5.80 4.41
CA ILE A 57 4.44 5.05 3.20
C ILE A 57 5.81 4.41 3.42
N GLY A 58 5.91 3.12 3.15
CA GLY A 58 7.15 2.38 3.24
C GLY A 58 7.35 1.47 2.05
N ALA A 59 8.58 1.18 1.68
CA ALA A 59 8.91 0.24 0.61
C ALA A 59 9.95 -0.78 1.08
N HIS A 60 9.84 -2.01 0.60
CA HIS A 60 10.89 -3.00 0.79
C HIS A 60 12.10 -2.66 -0.08
N GLN A 61 13.32 -2.65 0.47
CA GLN A 61 14.63 -2.46 -0.19
C GLN A 61 14.87 -1.17 -0.97
N SER A 62 13.99 -0.78 -1.89
CA SER A 62 14.20 0.35 -2.78
C SER A 62 12.92 0.89 -3.40
N VAL A 63 13.01 2.13 -3.87
CA VAL A 63 12.01 2.81 -4.68
C VAL A 63 12.67 3.19 -5.99
N SER A 64 11.99 2.96 -7.11
CA SER A 64 12.50 3.34 -8.43
C SER A 64 12.77 4.85 -8.50
N LEU A 65 13.75 5.27 -9.30
CA LEU A 65 14.11 6.69 -9.42
C LEU A 65 12.92 7.59 -9.83
N PRO A 66 12.09 7.23 -10.84
CA PRO A 66 10.93 8.05 -11.21
C PRO A 66 9.91 8.18 -10.06
N ALA A 67 9.68 7.10 -9.33
CA ALA A 67 8.73 7.10 -8.21
C ALA A 67 9.25 7.90 -7.01
N LYS A 68 10.56 7.85 -6.75
CA LYS A 68 11.21 8.70 -5.75
C LYS A 68 11.07 10.19 -6.11
N GLN A 69 11.33 10.56 -7.36
CA GLN A 69 11.15 11.92 -7.85
C GLN A 69 9.70 12.40 -7.73
N LEU A 70 8.73 11.52 -8.01
CA LEU A 70 7.32 11.83 -7.81
C LEU A 70 7.02 12.13 -6.34
N ALA A 71 7.41 11.25 -5.41
CA ALA A 71 7.20 11.45 -3.98
C ALA A 71 7.83 12.76 -3.48
N GLU A 72 9.09 13.03 -3.85
CA GLU A 72 9.80 14.26 -3.50
C GLU A 72 9.09 15.51 -4.04
N SER A 73 8.62 15.48 -5.29
CA SER A 73 7.90 16.60 -5.91
C SER A 73 6.57 16.93 -5.21
N LEU A 74 5.98 15.95 -4.53
CA LEU A 74 4.75 16.06 -3.78
C LEU A 74 4.98 16.27 -2.27
N GLY A 75 6.25 16.38 -1.83
CA GLY A 75 6.59 16.56 -0.42
C GLY A 75 6.35 15.31 0.44
N GLU A 76 6.25 14.14 -0.19
CA GLU A 76 5.99 12.87 0.48
C GLU A 76 7.29 12.10 0.77
N VAL A 77 7.30 11.39 1.89
CA VAL A 77 8.43 10.55 2.31
C VAL A 77 8.04 9.10 2.20
N VAL A 78 8.81 8.34 1.43
CA VAL A 78 8.76 6.88 1.38
C VAL A 78 9.92 6.34 2.20
N GLU A 79 9.62 5.72 3.33
CA GLU A 79 10.61 5.09 4.21
C GLU A 79 11.05 3.76 3.59
N VAL A 80 12.35 3.56 3.39
CA VAL A 80 12.87 2.27 2.89
C VAL A 80 13.15 1.36 4.08
N ASP A 81 12.64 0.14 4.02
CA ASP A 81 12.71 -0.89 5.06
C ASP A 81 12.27 -0.42 6.46
N PRO A 82 11.06 0.16 6.59
CA PRO A 82 10.53 0.50 7.90
C PRO A 82 10.26 -0.76 8.73
N PRO A 83 10.47 -0.72 10.06
CA PRO A 83 10.13 -1.85 10.93
C PRO A 83 8.62 -2.07 10.99
N LEU A 84 8.14 -3.24 10.57
CA LEU A 84 6.70 -3.54 10.44
C LEU A 84 6.01 -3.65 11.82
N GLU A 85 6.74 -4.09 12.84
CA GLU A 85 6.25 -4.29 14.22
C GLU A 85 5.85 -2.98 14.90
N GLY A 86 6.32 -1.84 14.38
CA GLY A 86 5.94 -0.51 14.87
C GLY A 86 4.52 -0.09 14.51
N TYR A 87 3.84 -0.86 13.65
CA TYR A 87 2.53 -0.55 13.10
C TYR A 87 1.45 -1.48 13.66
N ARG A 88 0.22 -0.98 13.75
CA ARG A 88 -0.94 -1.79 14.15
C ARG A 88 -1.56 -2.53 12.97
N PHE A 89 -1.39 -1.97 11.79
CA PHE A 89 -1.91 -2.47 10.54
C PHE A 89 -0.93 -2.18 9.40
N VAL A 90 -0.64 -3.20 8.59
CA VAL A 90 0.15 -3.07 7.35
C VAL A 90 -0.77 -3.32 6.17
N LEU A 91 -0.96 -2.33 5.31
CA LEU A 91 -1.64 -2.49 4.04
C LEU A 91 -0.59 -2.68 2.95
N ILE A 92 -0.44 -3.91 2.48
CA ILE A 92 0.46 -4.26 1.37
C ILE A 92 -0.21 -3.78 0.08
N MET A 93 0.52 -3.06 -0.75
CA MET A 93 -0.01 -2.44 -1.97
C MET A 93 0.76 -2.90 -3.20
N ASP A 94 0.02 -3.06 -4.29
CA ASP A 94 0.53 -3.37 -5.64
C ASP A 94 1.31 -4.69 -5.74
N THR A 95 1.14 -5.55 -4.74
CA THR A 95 1.60 -6.92 -4.80
C THR A 95 0.86 -7.76 -3.76
N SER A 96 0.76 -9.03 -4.07
CA SER A 96 0.39 -10.09 -3.12
C SER A 96 1.53 -11.09 -2.95
N ASN A 97 2.60 -10.99 -3.74
CA ASN A 97 3.71 -11.93 -3.73
C ASN A 97 4.63 -11.68 -2.50
N PRO A 98 4.77 -12.65 -1.58
CA PRO A 98 5.59 -12.47 -0.37
C PRO A 98 7.07 -12.13 -0.66
N SER A 99 7.63 -12.70 -1.74
CA SER A 99 9.01 -12.41 -2.17
C SER A 99 9.23 -10.96 -2.59
N GLN A 100 8.17 -10.27 -3.03
CA GLN A 100 8.25 -8.87 -3.45
C GLN A 100 8.29 -7.91 -2.26
N ILE A 101 7.89 -8.36 -1.07
CA ILE A 101 7.84 -7.55 0.16
C ILE A 101 8.82 -8.01 1.24
N GLY A 102 9.66 -9.00 0.92
CA GLY A 102 10.70 -9.53 1.83
C GLY A 102 10.15 -10.33 2.99
N LEU A 103 8.96 -10.89 2.85
CA LEU A 103 8.29 -11.66 3.89
C LEU A 103 8.15 -13.11 3.44
N GLU A 104 8.69 -14.05 4.22
CA GLU A 104 8.45 -15.48 4.01
C GLU A 104 7.16 -15.93 4.73
N GLU A 105 6.77 -15.19 5.76
CA GLU A 105 5.57 -15.40 6.59
C GLU A 105 4.75 -14.10 6.63
N PRO A 106 3.43 -14.16 6.91
CA PRO A 106 2.61 -12.96 7.08
C PRO A 106 3.21 -11.97 8.10
N PRO A 107 3.00 -10.65 7.94
CA PRO A 107 3.45 -9.68 8.93
C PRO A 107 2.99 -10.05 10.35
N PRO A 108 3.79 -9.80 11.39
CA PRO A 108 3.44 -10.13 12.78
C PRO A 108 2.33 -9.25 13.36
N VAL A 109 1.63 -8.50 12.51
CA VAL A 109 0.60 -7.50 12.82
C VAL A 109 -0.59 -7.72 11.90
N SER A 110 -1.74 -7.11 12.19
CA SER A 110 -2.88 -7.18 11.27
C SER A 110 -2.49 -6.63 9.91
N PHE A 111 -2.92 -7.28 8.84
CA PHE A 111 -2.57 -6.84 7.50
C PHE A 111 -3.72 -7.00 6.52
N GLY A 112 -3.60 -6.32 5.39
CA GLY A 112 -4.45 -6.48 4.22
C GLY A 112 -3.63 -6.30 2.96
N ILE A 113 -4.15 -6.78 1.84
CA ILE A 113 -3.53 -6.66 0.52
C ILE A 113 -4.47 -5.86 -0.39
N LEU A 114 -3.93 -4.87 -1.09
CA LEU A 114 -4.59 -4.14 -2.16
C LEU A 114 -3.77 -4.29 -3.43
N ASP A 115 -4.20 -5.19 -4.30
CA ASP A 115 -3.47 -5.62 -5.48
C ASP A 115 -4.41 -5.72 -6.69
N HIS A 116 -3.89 -5.38 -7.87
CA HIS A 116 -4.62 -5.43 -9.14
C HIS A 116 -4.14 -6.54 -10.08
N HIS A 117 -3.07 -7.26 -9.73
CA HIS A 117 -2.55 -8.38 -10.50
C HIS A 117 -3.56 -9.54 -10.54
N GLN A 118 -3.61 -10.27 -11.67
CA GLN A 118 -4.55 -11.37 -11.85
C GLN A 118 -4.19 -12.60 -11.00
N GLU A 119 -2.90 -12.85 -10.81
CA GLU A 119 -2.40 -13.88 -9.91
C GLU A 119 -2.20 -13.26 -8.53
N THR A 120 -2.88 -13.82 -7.54
CA THR A 120 -2.77 -13.39 -6.15
C THR A 120 -2.15 -14.50 -5.32
N TYR A 121 -1.14 -14.17 -4.53
CA TYR A 121 -0.54 -15.09 -3.56
C TYR A 121 -1.13 -14.77 -2.18
N THR A 122 -1.74 -15.74 -1.51
CA THR A 122 -2.41 -15.58 -0.19
C THR A 122 -2.04 -16.71 0.73
#